data_AF-A0A847YA67-F1
#
_entry.id   AF-A0A847YA67-F1
#
_cell.length_a   1.000
_cell.length_b   1.000
_cell.length_c   1.000
_cell.angle_alpha   90.00
_cell.angle_beta   90.00
_cell.angle_gamma   90.00
#
_symmetry.space_group_name_H-M   'P 1'
#
loop_
_entity.id
_entity.type
_entity.pdbx_description
1 polymer ?
#
loop_
_entity_poly.entity_id
_entity_poly.type
_entity_poly.pdbx_seq_one_letter_code
_entity_poly.pdbx_strand_id
1 'polypeptide(L)'
;MASPGKGVSRREILRDGLQMAALVGAGGLGGYLLGNHGQGDDMLWQIDPYKCIACGNCGTHCVLQDSAVKCVNDFSMCGYCDLCTGYFPPEPAALNTAAENQLCPTGAIVRRAVEEPYYEYTIDEDLCIACGKCVVGCAAFGNASLYLQVRHDRCVNCHQCSIAIACPSQAFVRVPGSQPYLLKQRIRPK
;
A
#
# COMPACT_ATOMS: atom_id res chain seq x y z
N MET A 1 -3.28 51.98 -63.11
CA MET A 1 -1.81 51.98 -62.92
C MET A 1 -1.51 51.06 -61.74
N ALA A 2 -0.85 49.93 -61.98
CA ALA A 2 -0.54 48.94 -60.94
C ALA A 2 0.73 49.35 -60.19
N SER A 3 0.67 49.40 -58.85
CA SER A 3 1.83 49.68 -58.01
C SER A 3 2.82 48.49 -58.03
N PRO A 4 4.14 48.74 -58.02
CA PRO A 4 5.13 47.67 -58.03
C PRO A 4 5.15 46.96 -56.67
N GLY A 5 5.13 45.63 -56.69
CA GLY A 5 5.20 44.79 -55.49
C GLY A 5 6.56 44.94 -54.81
N LYS A 6 6.56 45.28 -53.51
CA LYS A 6 7.76 45.24 -52.66
C LYS A 6 8.23 43.79 -52.54
N GLY A 7 9.42 43.48 -53.07
CA GLY A 7 10.07 42.18 -52.89
C GLY A 7 10.55 42.01 -51.45
N VAL A 8 10.23 40.88 -50.84
CA VAL A 8 10.65 40.53 -49.47
C VAL A 8 12.18 40.46 -49.42
N SER A 9 12.79 41.16 -48.45
CA SER A 9 14.25 41.20 -48.34
C SER A 9 14.80 39.93 -47.66
N ARG A 10 16.01 39.51 -48.02
CA ARG A 10 16.70 38.37 -47.37
C ARG A 10 16.86 38.56 -45.85
N ARG A 11 16.95 39.82 -45.38
CA ARG A 11 17.04 40.16 -43.96
C ARG A 11 15.71 39.96 -43.22
N GLU A 12 14.58 40.22 -43.88
CA GLU A 12 13.25 39.91 -43.31
C GLU A 12 13.06 38.40 -43.15
N ILE A 13 13.42 37.61 -44.17
CA ILE A 13 13.32 36.14 -44.09
C ILE A 13 14.15 35.58 -42.92
N LEU A 14 15.38 36.09 -42.73
CA LEU A 14 16.24 35.66 -41.63
C LEU A 14 15.69 36.09 -40.26
N ARG A 15 15.19 37.32 -40.13
CA ARG A 15 14.63 37.83 -38.88
C ARG A 15 13.37 37.07 -38.49
N ASP A 16 12.47 36.87 -39.44
CA ASP A 16 11.19 36.21 -39.21
C ASP A 16 11.42 34.71 -38.92
N GLY A 17 12.38 34.07 -39.60
CA GLY A 17 12.82 32.71 -39.28
C GLY A 17 13.42 32.57 -37.88
N LEU A 18 14.23 33.55 -37.44
CA LEU A 18 14.82 33.55 -36.09
C LEU A 18 13.75 33.75 -35.01
N GLN A 19 12.77 34.63 -35.25
CA GLN A 19 11.64 34.84 -34.33
C GLN A 19 10.76 33.61 -34.21
N MET A 20 10.47 32.94 -35.34
CA MET A 20 9.70 31.69 -35.33
C MET A 20 10.45 30.58 -34.61
N ALA A 21 11.76 30.44 -34.83
CA ALA A 21 12.59 29.47 -34.13
C ALA A 21 12.65 29.74 -32.61
N ALA A 22 12.75 31.01 -32.21
CA ALA A 22 12.72 31.40 -30.80
C ALA A 22 11.37 31.12 -30.14
N LEU A 23 10.26 31.40 -30.83
CA LEU A 23 8.90 31.10 -30.35
C LEU A 23 8.66 29.60 -30.21
N VAL A 24 9.07 28.79 -31.20
CA VAL A 24 8.95 27.33 -31.14
C VAL A 24 9.87 26.74 -30.06
N GLY A 25 11.09 27.25 -29.94
CA GLY A 25 12.05 26.81 -28.91
C GLY A 25 11.55 27.12 -27.50
N ALA A 26 11.06 28.34 -27.26
CA ALA A 26 10.50 28.75 -25.98
C ALA A 26 9.19 28.00 -25.66
N GLY A 27 8.31 27.82 -26.65
CA GLY A 27 7.07 27.06 -26.51
C GLY A 27 7.31 25.58 -26.24
N GLY A 28 8.28 24.96 -26.93
CA GLY A 28 8.68 23.57 -26.72
C GLY A 28 9.29 23.33 -25.34
N LEU A 29 10.20 24.21 -24.90
CA LEU A 29 10.82 24.12 -23.57
C LEU A 29 9.79 24.36 -22.45
N GLY A 30 8.92 25.36 -22.62
CA GLY A 30 7.81 25.62 -21.69
C GLY A 30 6.82 24.47 -21.61
N GLY A 31 6.47 23.86 -22.74
CA GLY A 31 5.59 22.69 -22.80
C GLY A 31 6.20 21.45 -22.13
N TYR A 32 7.50 21.21 -22.30
CA TYR A 32 8.20 20.10 -21.65
C TYR A 32 8.27 20.26 -20.12
N LEU A 33 8.65 21.45 -19.64
CA LEU A 33 8.75 21.72 -18.21
C LEU A 33 7.38 21.66 -17.51
N LEU A 34 6.31 22.13 -18.15
CA LEU A 34 4.95 22.04 -17.62
C LEU A 34 4.37 20.62 -17.72
N GLY A 35 4.67 19.88 -18.78
CA GLY A 35 4.22 18.50 -18.95
C GLY A 35 4.85 17.51 -17.96
N ASN A 36 6.09 17.77 -17.55
CA ASN A 36 6.81 16.91 -16.60
C ASN A 36 6.48 17.20 -15.12
N HIS A 37 5.83 18.32 -14.83
CA HIS A 37 5.44 18.70 -13.46
C HIS A 37 4.09 18.13 -13.00
N GLY A 38 3.38 17.40 -13.87
CA GLY A 38 1.96 17.04 -13.67
C GLY A 38 1.67 15.58 -13.30
N GLN A 39 2.65 14.67 -13.33
CA GLN A 39 2.45 13.34 -12.74
C GLN A 39 2.68 13.42 -11.24
N GLY A 40 1.73 14.03 -10.52
CA GLY A 40 1.66 13.86 -9.08
C GLY A 40 1.50 12.37 -8.80
N ASP A 41 2.38 11.81 -7.98
CA ASP A 41 2.28 10.41 -7.54
C ASP A 41 0.84 10.16 -7.07
N ASP A 42 0.18 9.16 -7.64
CA ASP A 42 -1.15 8.77 -7.21
C ASP A 42 -1.10 8.47 -5.71
N MET A 43 -1.73 9.32 -4.91
CA MET A 43 -1.75 9.10 -3.47
C MET A 43 -2.68 7.92 -3.19
N LEU A 44 -2.19 6.93 -2.46
CA LEU A 44 -2.92 5.73 -2.09
C LEU A 44 -3.23 5.72 -0.60
N TRP A 45 -4.26 4.97 -0.21
CA TRP A 45 -4.56 4.73 1.21
C TRP A 45 -3.71 3.58 1.73
N GLN A 46 -3.03 3.79 2.86
CA GLN A 46 -2.30 2.73 3.55
C GLN A 46 -2.55 2.80 5.06
N ILE A 47 -2.36 1.68 5.75
CA ILE A 47 -2.47 1.57 7.20
C ILE A 47 -1.10 1.86 7.83
N ASP A 48 -1.04 2.81 8.74
CA ASP A 48 0.06 2.98 9.69
C ASP A 48 -0.02 1.83 10.73
N PRO A 49 0.93 0.87 10.70
CA PRO A 49 0.87 -0.31 11.56
C PRO A 49 1.16 0.00 13.03
N TYR A 50 1.65 1.20 13.36
CA TYR A 50 1.87 1.64 14.75
C TYR A 50 0.66 2.37 15.35
N LYS A 51 -0.29 2.83 14.52
CA LYS A 51 -1.59 3.39 14.97
C LYS A 51 -2.71 2.38 14.92
N CYS A 52 -2.58 1.32 14.12
CA CYS A 52 -3.63 0.31 13.98
C CYS A 52 -3.84 -0.44 15.31
N ILE A 53 -5.09 -0.48 15.78
CA ILE A 53 -5.49 -1.24 16.97
C ILE A 53 -6.18 -2.57 16.63
N ALA A 54 -6.14 -2.99 15.36
CA ALA A 54 -6.76 -4.22 14.87
C ALA A 54 -8.25 -4.40 15.25
N CYS A 55 -9.04 -3.32 15.15
CA CYS A 55 -10.46 -3.27 15.56
C CYS A 55 -11.43 -4.16 14.76
N GLY A 56 -11.00 -4.77 13.65
CA GLY A 56 -11.84 -5.62 12.80
C GLY A 56 -12.62 -4.90 11.69
N ASN A 57 -12.74 -3.56 11.71
CA ASN A 57 -13.50 -2.80 10.69
C ASN A 57 -12.96 -2.96 9.26
N CYS A 58 -11.69 -3.34 9.10
CA CYS A 58 -11.08 -3.59 7.79
C CYS A 58 -11.77 -4.74 7.03
N GLY A 59 -12.34 -5.71 7.76
CA GLY A 59 -13.05 -6.85 7.18
C GLY A 59 -14.50 -6.56 6.79
N THR A 60 -15.08 -5.45 7.25
CA THR A 60 -16.52 -5.18 7.11
C THR A 60 -16.86 -3.89 6.39
N HIS A 61 -15.92 -2.93 6.32
CA HIS A 61 -16.15 -1.60 5.72
C HIS A 61 -15.49 -1.42 4.35
N CYS A 62 -14.84 -2.45 3.81
CA CYS A 62 -14.37 -2.39 2.42
C CYS A 62 -15.59 -2.36 1.48
N VAL A 63 -15.50 -1.60 0.39
CA VAL A 63 -16.55 -1.62 -0.64
C VAL A 63 -16.50 -2.92 -1.47
N LEU A 64 -15.35 -3.60 -1.47
CA LEU A 64 -15.19 -4.90 -2.08
C LEU A 64 -15.76 -5.97 -1.13
N GLN A 65 -16.38 -7.00 -1.70
CA GLN A 65 -16.86 -8.15 -0.93
C GLN A 65 -15.72 -8.86 -0.21
N ASP A 66 -14.60 -9.07 -0.93
CA ASP A 66 -13.34 -9.45 -0.32
C ASP A 66 -12.48 -8.20 -0.11
N SER A 67 -12.16 -7.90 1.15
CA SER A 67 -11.45 -6.69 1.52
C SER A 67 -10.08 -6.63 0.87
N ALA A 68 -9.71 -5.47 0.31
CA ALA A 68 -8.34 -5.22 -0.15
C ALA A 68 -7.33 -5.15 1.00
N VAL A 69 -7.78 -5.05 2.26
CA VAL A 69 -6.87 -5.14 3.42
C VAL A 69 -6.59 -6.61 3.70
N LYS A 70 -5.33 -6.96 3.94
CA LYS A 70 -4.93 -8.31 4.34
C LYS A 70 -3.99 -8.25 5.53
N CYS A 71 -3.95 -9.33 6.30
CA CYS A 71 -2.86 -9.54 7.24
C CYS A 71 -1.58 -9.86 6.44
N VAL A 72 -0.45 -9.34 6.90
CA VAL A 72 0.88 -9.67 6.39
C VAL A 72 1.75 -10.10 7.55
N ASN A 73 2.72 -10.97 7.29
CA ASN A 73 3.77 -11.32 8.23
C ASN A 73 5.10 -10.73 7.77
N ASP A 74 5.74 -9.94 8.62
CA ASP A 74 7.11 -9.51 8.39
C ASP A 74 8.09 -10.50 9.02
N PHE A 75 8.71 -11.31 8.17
CA PHE A 75 9.65 -12.36 8.57
C PHE A 75 10.92 -11.85 9.24
N SER A 76 11.30 -10.58 9.04
CA SER A 76 12.43 -9.97 9.75
C SER A 76 12.12 -9.75 11.24
N MET A 77 10.84 -9.63 11.58
CA MET A 77 10.36 -9.49 12.94
C MET A 77 9.85 -10.81 13.53
N CYS A 78 9.37 -11.72 12.70
CA CYS A 78 8.75 -12.97 13.14
C CYS A 78 9.71 -13.79 14.03
N GLY A 79 9.19 -14.32 15.13
CA GLY A 79 9.94 -15.16 16.07
C GLY A 79 9.93 -16.65 15.72
N TYR A 80 9.20 -17.04 14.66
CA TYR A 80 9.01 -18.44 14.24
C TYR A 80 8.56 -19.37 15.38
N CYS A 81 7.70 -18.89 16.28
CA CYS A 81 7.31 -19.58 17.50
C CYS A 81 6.64 -20.94 17.23
N ASP A 82 6.90 -21.97 18.04
CA ASP A 82 6.07 -23.19 18.05
C ASP A 82 4.63 -22.85 18.48
N LEU A 83 4.50 -22.18 19.63
CA LEU A 83 3.28 -21.55 20.14
C LEU A 83 3.23 -20.07 19.72
N CYS A 84 2.70 -19.81 18.54
CA CYS A 84 2.41 -18.44 18.09
C CYS A 84 1.01 -18.02 18.54
N THR A 85 0.90 -17.03 19.43
CA THR A 85 -0.39 -16.48 19.90
C THR A 85 -1.15 -15.68 18.84
N GLY A 86 -0.53 -15.40 17.69
CA GLY A 86 -1.23 -14.91 16.49
C GLY A 86 -1.93 -16.03 15.70
N TYR A 87 -1.53 -17.28 15.92
CA TYR A 87 -2.09 -18.46 15.26
C TYR A 87 -3.00 -19.25 16.19
N PHE A 88 -2.58 -19.49 17.44
CA PHE A 88 -3.32 -20.21 18.47
C PHE A 88 -4.10 -19.26 19.38
N PRO A 89 -5.24 -19.70 19.97
CA PRO A 89 -5.80 -19.03 21.15
C PRO A 89 -4.83 -19.12 22.35
N PRO A 90 -5.06 -18.35 23.44
CA PRO A 90 -4.16 -18.35 24.61
C PRO A 90 -3.93 -19.73 25.23
N GLU A 91 -4.95 -20.60 25.22
CA GLU A 91 -4.92 -21.95 25.77
C GLU A 91 -5.43 -22.95 24.72
N PRO A 92 -4.60 -23.32 23.71
CA PRO A 92 -5.02 -24.28 22.69
C PRO A 92 -5.05 -25.70 23.26
N ALA A 93 -5.97 -26.54 22.77
CA ALA A 93 -6.04 -27.93 23.21
C ALA A 93 -4.82 -28.74 22.73
N ALA A 94 -4.26 -28.39 21.56
CA ALA A 94 -3.02 -28.95 21.04
C ALA A 94 -2.31 -27.97 20.09
N LEU A 95 -0.99 -28.12 19.93
CA LEU A 95 -0.18 -27.34 18.99
C LEU A 95 -0.15 -27.96 17.58
N ASN A 96 -1.34 -28.14 17.00
CA ASN A 96 -1.50 -28.66 15.65
C ASN A 96 -2.39 -27.74 14.81
N THR A 97 -2.59 -28.09 13.54
CA THR A 97 -3.32 -27.26 12.58
C THR A 97 -4.83 -27.53 12.56
N ALA A 98 -5.38 -28.25 13.54
CA ALA A 98 -6.82 -28.46 13.64
C ALA A 98 -7.55 -27.13 13.88
N ALA A 99 -8.74 -26.98 13.30
CA ALA A 99 -9.45 -25.70 13.25
C ALA A 99 -9.78 -25.13 14.65
N GLU A 100 -10.10 -26.00 15.60
CA GLU A 100 -10.37 -25.67 17.00
C GLU A 100 -9.17 -25.08 17.74
N ASN A 101 -7.96 -25.34 17.24
CA ASN A 101 -6.71 -24.78 17.77
C ASN A 101 -6.33 -23.47 17.06
N GLN A 102 -7.06 -23.02 16.03
CA GLN A 102 -6.71 -21.81 15.29
C GLN A 102 -7.54 -20.60 15.75
N LEU A 103 -6.85 -19.47 15.91
CA LEU A 103 -7.46 -18.16 16.18
C LEU A 103 -8.10 -17.55 14.92
N CYS A 104 -7.54 -17.86 13.75
CA CYS A 104 -8.04 -17.35 12.47
C CYS A 104 -9.37 -18.02 12.11
N PRO A 105 -10.49 -17.27 11.99
CA PRO A 105 -11.81 -17.87 11.77
C PRO A 105 -11.97 -18.50 10.38
N THR A 106 -11.12 -18.14 9.42
CA THR A 106 -11.16 -18.64 8.04
C THR A 106 -9.99 -19.57 7.71
N GLY A 107 -9.13 -19.88 8.68
CA GLY A 107 -7.95 -20.72 8.45
C GLY A 107 -6.91 -20.08 7.50
N ALA A 108 -6.91 -18.74 7.38
CA ALA A 108 -6.06 -18.02 6.44
C ALA A 108 -4.56 -18.00 6.79
N ILE A 109 -4.15 -18.58 7.93
CA ILE A 109 -2.73 -18.62 8.32
C ILE A 109 -2.23 -20.03 8.07
N VAL A 110 -1.19 -20.15 7.25
CA VAL A 110 -0.55 -21.42 6.94
C VAL A 110 0.68 -21.56 7.81
N ARG A 111 0.69 -22.60 8.64
CA ARG A 111 1.80 -22.94 9.54
C ARG A 111 2.67 -24.03 8.89
N ARG A 112 3.97 -23.79 8.73
CA ARG A 112 4.93 -24.74 8.16
C ARG A 112 6.10 -24.95 9.10
N ALA A 113 6.47 -26.19 9.36
CA ALA A 113 7.69 -26.49 10.11
C ALA A 113 8.91 -26.10 9.26
N VAL A 114 9.86 -25.38 9.86
CA VAL A 114 11.13 -25.02 9.22
C VAL A 114 12.23 -25.94 9.76
N GLU A 115 12.38 -25.96 11.08
CA GLU A 115 13.29 -26.79 11.87
C GLU A 115 12.67 -26.90 13.26
N GLU A 116 12.84 -27.98 14.02
CA GLU A 116 12.31 -28.00 15.40
C GLU A 116 13.09 -27.02 16.31
N PRO A 117 12.43 -26.17 17.12
CA PRO A 117 10.99 -25.99 17.36
C PRO A 117 10.35 -24.82 16.56
N TYR A 118 10.96 -24.39 15.46
CA TYR A 118 10.60 -23.23 14.67
C TYR A 118 9.58 -23.49 13.55
N TYR A 119 8.57 -22.63 13.49
CA TYR A 119 7.51 -22.67 12.50
C TYR A 119 7.35 -21.32 11.78
N GLU A 120 7.23 -21.38 10.45
CA GLU A 120 6.89 -20.24 9.61
C GLU A 120 5.37 -20.09 9.52
N TYR A 121 4.92 -18.83 9.49
CA TYR A 121 3.52 -18.47 9.35
C TYR A 121 3.34 -17.58 8.12
N THR A 122 2.77 -18.11 7.05
CA THR A 122 2.38 -17.35 5.85
C THR A 122 0.89 -17.07 5.85
N ILE A 123 0.46 -16.02 5.15
CA ILE A 123 -0.96 -15.67 5.03
C ILE A 123 -1.47 -16.11 3.65
N ASP A 124 -2.52 -16.92 3.63
CA ASP A 124 -3.36 -17.12 2.46
C ASP A 124 -4.31 -15.92 2.35
N GLU A 125 -4.03 -15.05 1.37
CA GLU A 125 -4.76 -13.81 1.21
C GLU A 125 -6.18 -14.01 0.68
N ASP A 126 -6.47 -15.11 0.00
CA ASP A 126 -7.81 -15.37 -0.53
C ASP A 126 -8.78 -15.81 0.59
N LEU A 127 -8.23 -16.39 1.67
CA LEU A 127 -9.00 -16.70 2.89
C LEU A 127 -8.99 -15.55 3.91
N CYS A 128 -8.07 -14.59 3.80
CA CYS A 128 -7.89 -13.56 4.82
C CYS A 128 -8.96 -12.47 4.73
N ILE A 129 -9.84 -12.39 5.73
CA ILE A 129 -10.93 -11.41 5.82
C ILE A 129 -10.56 -10.13 6.61
N ALA A 130 -9.27 -9.85 6.81
CA ALA A 130 -8.79 -8.65 7.51
C ALA A 130 -9.35 -8.41 8.94
N CYS A 131 -9.77 -9.46 9.65
CA CYS A 131 -10.41 -9.31 10.97
C CYS A 131 -9.44 -8.85 12.09
N GLY A 132 -8.13 -8.95 11.88
CA GLY A 132 -7.11 -8.46 12.83
C GLY A 132 -6.89 -9.33 14.09
N LYS A 133 -7.63 -10.42 14.30
CA LYS A 133 -7.47 -11.28 15.49
C LYS A 133 -6.02 -11.77 15.68
N CYS A 134 -5.40 -12.22 14.59
CA CYS A 134 -3.99 -12.67 14.61
C CYS A 134 -2.99 -11.56 14.89
N VAL A 135 -3.31 -10.32 14.48
CA VAL A 135 -2.51 -9.13 14.77
C VAL A 135 -2.52 -8.83 16.27
N VAL A 136 -3.69 -8.88 16.90
CA VAL A 136 -3.84 -8.72 18.36
C VAL A 136 -3.03 -9.79 19.09
N GLY A 137 -3.22 -11.06 18.72
CA GLY A 137 -2.53 -12.18 19.34
C GLY A 137 -1.01 -12.11 19.22
N CYS A 138 -0.50 -11.81 18.02
CA CYS A 138 0.95 -11.65 17.77
C CYS A 138 1.55 -10.45 18.50
N ALA A 139 0.79 -9.36 18.68
CA ALA A 139 1.24 -8.19 19.40
C ALA A 139 1.21 -8.34 20.93
N ALA A 140 0.33 -9.19 21.47
CA ALA A 140 0.20 -9.38 22.91
C ALA A 140 1.39 -10.12 23.54
N PHE A 141 1.89 -11.17 22.89
CA PHE A 141 2.94 -12.03 23.44
C PHE A 141 4.07 -12.38 22.46
N GLY A 142 3.97 -11.93 21.20
CA GLY A 142 5.00 -12.14 20.19
C GLY A 142 5.72 -10.85 19.82
N ASN A 143 6.42 -10.89 18.68
CA ASN A 143 7.19 -9.75 18.16
C ASN A 143 6.33 -8.75 17.37
N ALA A 144 5.00 -8.92 17.39
CA ALA A 144 4.06 -8.11 16.60
C ALA A 144 4.38 -8.09 15.09
N SER A 145 4.86 -9.23 14.54
CA SER A 145 5.22 -9.39 13.13
C SER A 145 4.02 -9.46 12.19
N LEU A 146 2.85 -9.86 12.71
CA LEU A 146 1.59 -9.81 12.00
C LEU A 146 0.96 -8.43 12.13
N TYR A 147 0.60 -7.80 11.00
CA TYR A 147 -0.12 -6.53 10.94
C TYR A 147 -0.96 -6.43 9.67
N LEU A 148 -1.84 -5.42 9.59
CA LEU A 148 -2.70 -5.20 8.43
C LEU A 148 -2.05 -4.24 7.43
N GLN A 149 -2.18 -4.54 6.14
CA GLN A 149 -1.81 -3.65 5.03
C GLN A 149 -2.91 -3.63 3.98
N VAL A 150 -3.08 -2.49 3.31
CA VAL A 150 -3.86 -2.41 2.06
C VAL A 150 -3.02 -3.04 0.95
N ARG A 151 -3.57 -4.05 0.29
CA ARG A 151 -2.99 -4.74 -0.85
C ARG A 151 -3.36 -4.01 -2.13
N HIS A 152 -2.42 -3.27 -2.69
CA HIS A 152 -2.66 -2.39 -3.84
C HIS A 152 -2.89 -3.14 -5.15
N ASP A 153 -2.52 -4.42 -5.20
CA ASP A 153 -2.92 -5.36 -6.24
C ASP A 153 -4.42 -5.72 -6.21
N ARG A 154 -5.09 -5.52 -5.06
CA ARG A 154 -6.53 -5.79 -4.86
C ARG A 154 -7.36 -4.52 -4.71
N CYS A 155 -6.74 -3.45 -4.19
CA CYS A 155 -7.41 -2.18 -3.95
C CYS A 155 -7.77 -1.50 -5.27
N VAL A 156 -9.05 -1.22 -5.48
CA VAL A 156 -9.53 -0.51 -6.68
C VAL A 156 -9.41 1.02 -6.59
N ASN A 157 -8.62 1.52 -5.65
CA ASN A 157 -8.40 2.95 -5.38
C ASN A 157 -9.69 3.79 -5.41
N CYS A 158 -10.62 3.52 -4.48
CA CYS A 158 -11.92 4.20 -4.42
C CYS A 158 -11.86 5.71 -4.15
N HIS A 159 -10.66 6.30 -4.04
CA HIS A 159 -10.32 7.65 -3.59
C HIS A 159 -10.75 8.01 -2.15
N GLN A 160 -11.96 7.63 -1.75
CA GLN A 160 -12.48 7.76 -0.39
C GLN A 160 -12.66 6.38 0.24
N CYS A 161 -11.71 5.99 1.10
CA CYS A 161 -11.76 4.68 1.74
C CYS A 161 -12.80 4.66 2.88
N SER A 162 -13.88 3.89 2.72
CA SER A 162 -14.90 3.69 3.76
C SER A 162 -14.30 3.12 5.05
N ILE A 163 -13.28 2.26 4.96
CA ILE A 163 -12.55 1.74 6.12
C ILE A 163 -11.83 2.88 6.86
N ALA A 164 -11.21 3.81 6.13
CA ALA A 164 -10.50 4.93 6.75
C ALA A 164 -11.45 5.83 7.56
N ILE A 165 -12.66 6.09 7.04
CA ILE A 165 -13.71 6.84 7.73
C ILE A 165 -14.15 6.12 9.00
N ALA A 166 -14.33 4.79 8.92
CA ALA A 166 -14.76 3.96 10.04
C ALA A 166 -13.62 3.55 11.00
N CYS A 167 -12.38 3.98 10.77
CA CYS A 167 -11.23 3.53 11.56
C CYS A 167 -11.15 4.30 12.89
N PRO A 168 -11.40 3.66 14.05
CA PRO A 168 -11.46 4.35 15.33
C PRO A 168 -10.10 4.91 15.80
N SER A 169 -8.99 4.31 15.36
CA SER A 169 -7.64 4.78 15.69
C SER A 169 -7.03 5.70 14.63
N GLN A 170 -7.80 6.06 13.59
CA GLN A 170 -7.35 6.92 12.49
C GLN A 170 -6.00 6.45 11.91
N ALA A 171 -5.83 5.14 11.77
CA ALA A 171 -4.58 4.53 11.32
C ALA A 171 -4.38 4.65 9.80
N PHE A 172 -5.41 4.97 9.03
CA PHE A 172 -5.30 5.13 7.58
C PHE A 172 -4.69 6.48 7.23
N VAL A 173 -3.64 6.46 6.41
CA VAL A 173 -2.90 7.63 5.93
C VAL A 173 -2.78 7.60 4.41
N ARG A 174 -2.46 8.76 3.82
CA ARG A 174 -2.19 8.89 2.40
C ARG A 174 -0.68 8.75 2.17
N VAL A 175 -0.28 7.89 1.24
CA VAL A 175 1.12 7.64 0.86
C VAL A 175 1.29 7.77 -0.65
N PRO A 176 2.48 8.16 -1.16
CA PRO A 176 2.75 8.15 -2.59
C PRO A 176 2.65 6.74 -3.17
N GLY A 177 2.10 6.62 -4.39
CA GLY A 177 2.00 5.35 -5.10
C GLY A 177 3.36 4.71 -5.39
N SER A 178 4.42 5.52 -5.51
CA SER A 178 5.80 5.07 -5.64
C SER A 178 6.35 4.35 -4.39
N GLN A 179 5.80 4.61 -3.21
CA GLN A 179 6.17 3.96 -1.95
C GLN A 179 4.92 3.64 -1.11
N PRO A 180 4.12 2.66 -1.53
CA PRO A 180 2.74 2.55 -1.06
C PRO A 180 2.59 1.69 0.21
N TYR A 181 3.68 1.14 0.74
CA TYR A 181 3.70 0.23 1.89
C TYR A 181 4.42 0.85 3.09
N LEU A 182 3.76 0.80 4.26
CA LEU A 182 4.32 1.20 5.54
C LEU A 182 4.62 -0.05 6.34
N LEU A 183 5.82 -0.61 6.11
CA LEU A 183 6.24 -1.83 6.77
C LEU A 183 6.56 -1.55 8.24
N LYS A 184 6.07 -2.44 9.10
CA LYS A 184 6.41 -2.40 10.53
C LYS A 184 7.84 -2.93 10.71
N GLN A 185 8.59 -2.35 11.64
CA GLN A 185 9.97 -2.71 11.91
C GLN A 185 10.13 -2.96 13.42
N ARG A 186 11.18 -3.70 13.81
CA ARG A 186 11.48 -3.94 15.24
C ARG A 186 11.69 -2.63 16.01
N ILE A 187 12.26 -1.62 15.35
CA ILE A 187 12.48 -0.30 15.92
C ILE A 187 11.52 0.67 15.22
N ARG A 188 10.67 1.33 16.00
CA ARG A 188 9.77 2.36 15.47
C ARG A 188 10.60 3.56 14.98
N PRO A 189 10.46 3.99 13.71
CA PRO A 189 11.05 5.23 13.23
C PRO A 189 10.55 6.40 14.09
N LYS A 190 11.46 7.29 14.49
CA LYS A 190 11.12 8.51 15.25
C LYS A 190 10.30 9.49 14.40
#